data_AF-A0A7C2CUQ3-F1
#
_entry.id   AF-A0A7C2CUQ3-F1
#
_cell.length_a   1.000
_cell.length_b   1.000
_cell.length_c   1.000
_cell.angle_alpha   90.00
_cell.angle_beta   90.00
_cell.angle_gamma   90.00
#
_symmetry.space_group_name_H-M   'P 1'
#
loop_
_entity.id
_entity.type
_entity.pdbx_description
1 polymer ?
#
loop_
_entity_poly.entity_id
_entity_poly.type
_entity_poly.pdbx_seq_one_letter_code
_entity_poly.pdbx_strand_id
1 'polypeptide(L)'
;MKNSRGFSLLELLVVIAILGILVAIALPRYFDAVADAKRSAQKSNIAIIRTSLEYYRNKNNTYPTLTNFSSFLSDPTYFAEPVVCPYNNKAYTAVDVSQTSTYWATSGNENYLGYTSTANAYTLTYTAP
;
A
#
# COMPACT_ATOMS: atom_id res chain seq x y z
N MET A 1 -9.10 58.64 6.77
CA MET A 1 -7.77 58.36 6.19
C MET A 1 -7.39 56.94 6.56
N LYS A 2 -7.28 56.04 5.57
CA LYS A 2 -7.06 54.60 5.82
C LYS A 2 -5.55 54.35 5.83
N ASN A 3 -5.01 54.02 6.99
CA ASN A 3 -3.58 53.85 7.21
C ASN A 3 -3.17 52.45 6.72
N SER A 4 -2.79 52.34 5.45
CA SER A 4 -2.31 51.08 4.86
C SER A 4 -0.89 50.79 5.36
N ARG A 5 -0.76 49.97 6.39
CA ARG A 5 0.54 49.42 6.82
C ARG A 5 0.95 48.33 5.84
N GLY A 6 2.00 48.57 5.07
CA GLY A 6 2.66 47.54 4.26
C GLY A 6 3.52 46.63 5.14
N PHE A 7 3.61 45.35 4.79
CA PHE A 7 4.57 44.41 5.39
C PHE A 7 6.00 44.85 5.07
N SER A 8 6.90 44.80 6.07
CA SER A 8 8.33 44.98 5.86
C SER A 8 8.92 43.75 5.17
N LEU A 9 9.82 43.97 4.21
CA LEU A 9 10.60 42.89 3.59
C LEU A 9 11.39 42.08 4.64
N LEU A 10 11.83 42.74 5.71
CA LEU A 10 12.57 42.11 6.79
C LEU A 10 11.67 41.19 7.64
N GLU A 11 10.41 41.56 7.84
CA GLU A 11 9.43 40.72 8.55
C GLU A 11 9.19 39.42 7.78
N LEU A 12 9.05 39.49 6.46
CA LEU A 12 8.89 38.29 5.65
C LEU A 12 10.17 37.43 5.63
N LEU A 13 11.35 38.04 5.62
CA LEU A 13 12.64 37.34 5.61
C LEU A 13 12.85 36.48 6.87
N VAL A 14 12.58 37.04 8.05
CA VAL A 14 12.72 36.29 9.31
C VAL A 14 11.72 35.13 9.37
N VAL A 15 10.50 35.32 8.87
CA VAL A 15 9.48 34.27 8.83
C VAL A 15 9.90 33.10 7.96
N ILE A 16 10.37 33.34 6.73
CA ILE A 16 10.82 32.25 5.85
C ILE A 16 12.08 31.57 6.37
N ALA A 17 12.96 32.30 7.08
CA ALA A 17 14.14 31.72 7.72
C ALA A 17 13.74 30.71 8.81
N ILE A 18 12.79 31.07 9.67
CA ILE A 18 12.28 30.17 10.72
C ILE A 18 11.53 28.98 10.09
N LEU A 19 10.69 29.22 9.07
CA LEU A 19 10.00 28.14 8.33
C LEU A 19 11.00 27.15 7.70
N GLY A 20 12.11 27.64 7.14
CA GLY A 20 13.17 26.79 6.57
C GLY A 20 13.78 25.84 7.61
N ILE A 21 14.06 26.32 8.82
CA ILE A 21 14.60 25.50 9.91
C ILE A 21 13.59 24.42 10.33
N LEU A 22 12.31 24.79 10.45
CA LEU A 22 11.25 23.84 10.81
C LEU A 22 11.09 22.75 9.76
N VAL A 23 11.06 23.12 8.47
CA VAL A 23 10.91 22.18 7.35
C VAL A 23 12.10 21.22 7.28
N ALA A 24 13.33 21.70 7.49
CA ALA A 24 14.53 20.87 7.46
C ALA A 24 14.49 19.73 8.49
N ILE A 25 13.90 19.95 9.67
CA ILE A 25 13.77 18.93 10.72
C ILE A 25 12.50 18.08 10.51
N ALA A 26 11.42 18.67 10.01
CA ALA A 26 10.13 18.02 9.88
C ALA A 26 10.07 17.02 8.71
N LEU A 27 10.68 17.34 7.56
CA LEU A 27 10.61 16.52 6.35
C LEU A 27 11.13 15.08 6.50
N PRO A 28 12.34 14.82 7.05
CA PRO A 28 12.81 13.43 7.17
C PRO A 28 11.85 12.58 8.01
N ARG A 29 11.39 13.12 9.15
CA ARG A 29 10.42 12.44 10.02
C ARG A 29 9.07 12.21 9.33
N TYR A 30 8.63 13.15 8.52
CA TYR A 30 7.40 13.01 7.75
C TYR A 30 7.50 11.87 6.74
N PHE A 31 8.62 11.77 5.99
CA PHE A 31 8.81 10.68 5.03
C PHE A 31 8.86 9.31 5.70
N ASP A 32 9.53 9.20 6.84
CA ASP A 32 9.57 7.96 7.63
C ASP A 32 8.17 7.55 8.10
N ALA A 33 7.40 8.50 8.65
CA ALA A 33 6.04 8.25 9.11
C ALA A 33 5.11 7.79 7.98
N VAL A 34 5.24 8.37 6.78
CA VAL A 34 4.49 7.94 5.60
C VAL A 34 4.90 6.54 5.17
N ALA A 35 6.19 6.20 5.18
CA ALA A 35 6.68 4.87 4.84
C ALA A 35 6.15 3.81 5.81
N ASP A 36 6.16 4.10 7.11
CA ASP A 36 5.62 3.21 8.14
C ASP A 36 4.09 3.05 8.04
N ALA A 37 3.37 4.13 7.74
CA ALA A 37 1.94 4.07 7.49
C ALA A 37 1.62 3.15 6.28
N LYS A 38 2.38 3.25 5.19
CA LYS A 38 2.23 2.38 4.02
C LYS A 38 2.52 0.91 4.36
N ARG A 39 3.59 0.63 5.11
CA ARG A 39 3.94 -0.73 5.55
C ARG A 39 2.85 -1.33 6.45
N SER A 40 2.28 -0.51 7.35
CA SER A 40 1.17 -0.91 8.22
C SER A 40 -0.10 -1.21 7.40
N ALA A 41 -0.45 -0.33 6.46
CA ALA A 41 -1.58 -0.53 5.55
C ALA A 41 -1.42 -1.82 4.72
N GLN A 42 -0.21 -2.09 4.20
CA GLN A 42 0.06 -3.32 3.45
C GLN A 42 -0.14 -4.56 4.32
N LYS A 43 0.34 -4.57 5.57
CA LYS A 43 0.10 -5.68 6.51
C LYS A 43 -1.39 -5.89 6.75
N SER A 44 -2.16 -4.81 6.91
CA SER A 44 -3.61 -4.86 7.07
C SER A 44 -4.29 -5.48 5.84
N ASN A 45 -3.94 -5.04 4.64
CA ASN A 45 -4.44 -5.58 3.38
C ASN A 45 -4.23 -7.08 3.27
N ILE A 46 -3.03 -7.56 3.62
CA ILE A 46 -2.70 -8.99 3.59
C ILE A 46 -3.52 -9.77 4.61
N ALA A 47 -3.76 -9.22 5.80
CA ALA A 47 -4.61 -9.85 6.81
C ALA A 47 -6.07 -9.95 6.34
N ILE A 48 -6.59 -8.93 5.67
CA ILE A 48 -7.92 -8.93 5.05
C ILE A 48 -7.98 -10.03 3.99
N ILE A 49 -7.02 -10.08 3.05
CA ILE A 49 -6.96 -11.10 1.99
C ILE A 49 -6.92 -12.51 2.59
N ARG A 50 -6.11 -12.76 3.63
CA ARG A 50 -6.06 -14.06 4.33
C ARG A 50 -7.42 -14.45 4.91
N THR A 51 -8.07 -13.53 5.60
CA THR A 51 -9.39 -13.78 6.19
C THR A 51 -10.43 -14.08 5.10
N SER A 52 -10.39 -13.34 3.99
CA SER A 52 -11.25 -13.56 2.85
C SER A 52 -10.99 -14.90 2.15
N LEU A 53 -9.73 -15.38 2.14
CA LEU A 53 -9.38 -16.71 1.61
C LEU A 53 -9.95 -17.84 2.45
N GLU A 54 -9.92 -17.71 3.78
CA GLU A 54 -10.56 -18.67 4.68
C GLU A 54 -12.08 -18.71 4.44
N TYR A 55 -12.70 -17.54 4.26
CA TYR A 55 -14.12 -17.45 3.93
C TYR A 55 -14.43 -18.07 2.55
N TYR A 56 -13.58 -17.86 1.54
CA TYR A 56 -13.69 -18.53 0.24
C TYR A 56 -13.63 -20.05 0.38
N ARG A 57 -12.67 -20.57 1.17
CA ARG A 57 -12.56 -22.01 1.42
C ARG A 57 -13.80 -22.56 2.12
N ASN A 58 -14.34 -21.85 3.10
CA ASN A 58 -15.55 -22.28 3.80
C ASN A 58 -16.75 -22.41 2.86
N LYS A 59 -16.82 -21.59 1.79
CA LYS A 59 -17.88 -21.69 0.77
C LYS A 59 -17.63 -22.76 -0.28
N ASN A 60 -16.38 -22.89 -0.74
CA ASN A 60 -16.05 -23.68 -1.92
C ASN A 60 -15.36 -25.02 -1.59
N ASN A 61 -15.09 -25.30 -0.31
CA ASN A 61 -14.27 -26.42 0.19
C ASN A 61 -12.83 -26.48 -0.35
N THR A 62 -12.39 -25.46 -1.09
CA THR A 62 -11.04 -25.34 -1.65
C THR A 62 -10.62 -23.88 -1.67
N TYR A 63 -9.32 -23.62 -1.66
CA TYR A 63 -8.78 -22.30 -1.98
C TYR A 63 -8.86 -21.99 -3.48
N PRO A 64 -8.92 -20.71 -3.88
CA PRO A 64 -8.90 -20.33 -5.28
C PRO A 64 -7.57 -20.71 -5.90
N THR A 65 -7.58 -21.23 -7.13
CA THR A 65 -6.35 -21.49 -7.89
C THR A 65 -5.69 -20.19 -8.32
N LEU A 66 -4.41 -20.22 -8.71
CA LEU A 66 -3.70 -19.03 -9.19
C LEU A 66 -4.46 -18.30 -10.32
N THR A 67 -5.05 -19.06 -11.24
CA THR A 67 -5.84 -18.52 -12.36
C THR A 67 -7.07 -17.73 -11.89
N ASN A 68 -7.71 -18.16 -10.81
CA ASN A 68 -8.94 -17.57 -10.29
C ASN A 68 -8.68 -16.55 -9.16
N PHE A 69 -7.44 -16.47 -8.66
CA PHE A 69 -7.10 -15.58 -7.56
C PHE A 69 -7.29 -14.10 -7.92
N SER A 70 -6.99 -13.72 -9.16
CA SER A 70 -7.22 -12.36 -9.65
C SER A 70 -8.71 -11.98 -9.61
N SER A 71 -9.60 -12.89 -10.00
CA SER A 71 -11.05 -12.69 -9.89
C SER A 71 -11.53 -12.67 -8.44
N PHE A 72 -10.92 -13.48 -7.57
CA PHE A 72 -11.21 -13.45 -6.14
C PHE A 72 -10.91 -12.08 -5.51
N LEU A 73 -9.77 -11.47 -5.84
CA LEU A 73 -9.37 -10.16 -5.29
C LEU A 73 -10.30 -9.00 -5.67
N SER A 74 -11.12 -9.15 -6.70
CA SER A 74 -12.09 -8.14 -7.16
C SER A 74 -13.55 -8.51 -6.89
N ASP A 75 -13.80 -9.66 -6.26
CA ASP A 75 -15.16 -10.16 -6.03
C ASP A 75 -15.81 -9.46 -4.82
N PRO A 76 -16.95 -8.76 -5.01
CA PRO A 76 -17.63 -8.00 -3.98
C PRO A 76 -18.19 -8.86 -2.83
N THR A 77 -18.27 -10.19 -3.03
CA THR A 77 -18.69 -11.14 -2.00
C THR A 77 -17.66 -11.25 -0.88
N TYR A 78 -16.38 -11.02 -1.18
CA TYR A 78 -15.26 -11.20 -0.26
C TYR A 78 -14.63 -9.89 0.20
N PHE A 79 -14.81 -8.82 -0.57
CA PHE A 79 -14.26 -7.50 -0.31
C PHE A 79 -15.33 -6.44 -0.57
N ALA A 80 -15.67 -5.64 0.44
CA ALA A 80 -16.63 -4.54 0.27
C ALA A 80 -16.08 -3.45 -0.67
N GLU A 81 -14.76 -3.27 -0.67
CA GLU A 81 -14.02 -2.41 -1.57
C GLU A 81 -12.76 -3.13 -2.05
N PRO A 82 -12.28 -2.85 -3.28
CA PRO A 82 -11.08 -3.49 -3.80
C PRO A 82 -9.86 -3.16 -2.94
N VAL A 83 -9.12 -4.20 -2.55
CA VAL A 83 -7.90 -4.02 -1.77
C VAL A 83 -6.81 -3.47 -2.69
N VAL A 84 -6.33 -2.27 -2.38
CA VAL A 84 -5.33 -1.55 -3.18
C VAL A 84 -3.99 -1.44 -2.46
N CYS A 85 -2.92 -1.36 -3.23
CA CYS A 85 -1.56 -1.30 -2.73
C CYS A 85 -1.26 0.13 -2.25
N PRO A 86 -0.74 0.31 -1.02
CA PRO A 86 -0.56 1.64 -0.44
C PRO A 86 0.58 2.46 -1.07
N TYR A 87 1.35 1.86 -1.98
CA TYR A 87 2.52 2.49 -2.59
C TYR A 87 2.25 3.04 -3.99
N ASN A 88 1.36 2.42 -4.76
CA ASN A 88 1.02 2.84 -6.12
C ASN A 88 -0.49 2.97 -6.38
N ASN A 89 -1.33 2.79 -5.36
CA ASN A 89 -2.79 2.90 -5.42
C ASN A 89 -3.47 2.00 -6.47
N LYS A 90 -2.82 0.93 -6.90
CA LYS A 90 -3.39 -0.06 -7.82
C LYS A 90 -3.85 -1.32 -7.08
N ALA A 91 -4.80 -2.03 -7.65
CA ALA A 91 -5.21 -3.34 -7.13
C ALA A 91 -4.04 -4.34 -7.18
N TYR A 92 -4.06 -5.32 -6.27
CA TYR A 92 -3.06 -6.38 -6.25
C TYR A 92 -3.21 -7.31 -7.46
N THR A 93 -2.07 -7.72 -8.02
CA THR A 93 -2.00 -8.70 -9.10
C THR A 93 -1.38 -9.99 -8.58
N ALA A 94 -2.04 -11.12 -8.85
CA ALA A 94 -1.56 -12.44 -8.50
C ALA A 94 -0.40 -12.87 -9.41
N VAL A 95 0.64 -13.44 -8.83
CA VAL A 95 1.77 -14.04 -9.53
C VAL A 95 2.13 -15.36 -8.85
N ASP A 96 2.62 -16.35 -9.59
CA ASP A 96 3.12 -17.57 -8.98
C ASP A 96 4.24 -17.28 -7.97
N VAL A 97 4.19 -17.90 -6.79
CA VAL A 97 5.19 -17.69 -5.73
C VAL A 97 6.64 -17.92 -6.21
N SER A 98 6.84 -18.82 -7.18
CA SER A 98 8.15 -19.19 -7.72
C SER A 98 8.75 -18.10 -8.60
N GLN A 99 7.91 -17.22 -9.16
CA GLN A 99 8.34 -16.16 -10.09
C GLN A 99 8.38 -14.79 -9.43
N THR A 100 7.90 -14.65 -8.19
CA THR A 100 7.61 -13.34 -7.62
C THR A 100 8.86 -12.44 -7.54
N SER A 101 10.02 -13.00 -7.21
CA SER A 101 11.31 -12.31 -7.24
C SER A 101 11.65 -11.69 -8.60
N THR A 102 11.36 -12.40 -9.69
CA THR A 102 11.59 -11.93 -11.06
C THR A 102 10.64 -10.79 -11.43
N TYR A 103 9.39 -10.87 -11.00
CA TYR A 103 8.40 -9.82 -11.27
C TYR A 103 8.74 -8.51 -10.54
N TRP A 104 9.14 -8.55 -9.27
CA TRP A 104 9.55 -7.31 -8.56
C TRP A 104 10.76 -6.65 -9.23
N ALA A 105 11.77 -7.44 -9.64
CA ALA A 105 12.96 -6.94 -10.30
C ALA A 105 12.70 -6.31 -11.67
N THR A 106 11.76 -6.86 -12.46
CA THR A 106 11.49 -6.41 -13.83
C THR A 106 10.44 -5.31 -13.92
N SER A 107 9.47 -5.31 -13.01
CA SER A 107 8.34 -4.38 -13.05
C SER A 107 8.51 -3.14 -12.18
N GLY A 108 9.41 -3.17 -11.18
CA GLY A 108 9.57 -2.11 -10.19
C GLY A 108 8.30 -1.77 -9.41
N ASN A 109 7.28 -2.65 -9.45
CA ASN A 109 5.96 -2.40 -8.89
C ASN A 109 5.72 -3.27 -7.64
N GLU A 110 5.15 -2.65 -6.61
CA GLU A 110 4.93 -3.28 -5.31
C GLU A 110 3.52 -3.89 -5.16
N ASN A 111 2.72 -3.90 -6.23
CA ASN A 111 1.37 -4.44 -6.24
C ASN A 111 1.26 -5.94 -6.57
N TYR A 112 2.37 -6.67 -6.61
CA TYR A 112 2.35 -8.11 -6.88
C TYR A 112 2.30 -8.93 -5.59
N LEU A 113 1.38 -9.91 -5.56
CA LEU A 113 1.29 -10.93 -4.51
C LEU A 113 1.72 -12.27 -5.09
N GLY A 114 2.73 -12.87 -4.48
CA GLY A 114 3.09 -14.25 -4.76
C GLY A 114 2.03 -15.14 -4.14
N TYR A 115 1.45 -16.01 -4.95
CA TYR A 115 0.38 -16.89 -4.53
C TYR A 115 0.56 -18.28 -5.12
N THR A 116 0.37 -19.29 -4.29
CA THR A 116 0.19 -20.67 -4.71
C THR A 116 -0.77 -21.36 -3.76
N SER A 117 -1.52 -22.34 -4.28
CA SER A 117 -2.56 -23.01 -3.51
C SER A 117 -2.70 -24.47 -3.92
N THR A 118 -2.97 -25.31 -2.92
CA THR A 118 -3.55 -26.64 -3.05
C THR A 118 -4.98 -26.62 -2.49
N ALA A 119 -5.73 -27.70 -2.61
CA ALA A 119 -7.09 -27.79 -2.09
C ALA A 119 -7.22 -27.38 -0.59
N ASN A 120 -6.20 -27.70 0.23
CA ASN A 120 -6.25 -27.50 1.69
C ASN A 120 -5.24 -26.50 2.25
N ALA A 121 -4.39 -25.91 1.40
CA ALA A 121 -3.34 -25.00 1.84
C ALA A 121 -3.09 -23.92 0.79
N TYR A 122 -2.64 -22.75 1.23
CA TYR A 122 -2.13 -21.72 0.34
C TYR A 122 -0.86 -21.12 0.93
N THR A 123 -0.03 -20.57 0.04
CA THR A 123 1.10 -19.72 0.41
C THR A 123 0.87 -18.37 -0.24
N LEU A 124 0.91 -17.33 0.59
CA LEU A 124 0.82 -15.94 0.15
C LEU A 124 2.10 -15.23 0.57
N THR A 125 2.89 -14.78 -0.41
CA THR A 125 4.07 -13.97 -0.20
C THR A 125 3.85 -12.56 -0.73
N TYR A 126 4.42 -11.61 -0.03
CA TYR A 126 4.51 -10.23 -0.48
C TYR A 126 5.86 -9.70 -0.05
N THR A 127 6.43 -8.80 -0.85
CA THR A 127 7.63 -8.08 -0.49
C THR A 127 7.21 -6.64 -0.23
N ALA A 128 7.46 -6.15 0.97
CA ALA A 128 7.44 -4.72 1.22
C ALA A 128 8.72 -4.12 0.64
N PRO A 129 8.69 -2.88 0.10
CA PRO A 129 9.91 -2.16 -0.26
C PRO A 129 10.82 -1.91 0.95
#